data_AF-A0A392QM96-F1
#
_entry.id   AF-A0A392QM96-F1
#
_cell.length_a   1.000
_cell.length_b   1.000
_cell.length_c   1.000
_cell.angle_alpha   90.00
_cell.angle_beta   90.00
_cell.angle_gamma   90.00
#
_symmetry.space_group_name_H-M   'P 1'
#
loop_
_entity.id
_entity.type
_entity.pdbx_description
1 polymer ?
#
loop_
_entity_poly.entity_id
_entity_poly.type
_entity_poly.pdbx_seq_one_letter_code
_entity_poly.pdbx_strand_id
1 'polypeptide(L)'
;CRDEVFQVEWDPNHEGLLASSSADRRLMVWDLNRIGDEVIEGDDEGPPELLFSHGGHKGKISDFSWNQNQPWVISSVAEDNSFHVWQMAESIYNDGDDDDIWMGNDQH
;
A
#
# COMPACT_ATOMS: atom_id res chain seq x y z
N CYS A 1 -3.53 7.54 -9.03
CA CYS A 1 -4.59 7.07 -9.96
C CYS A 1 -4.62 7.98 -11.18
N ARG A 2 -4.89 7.42 -12.36
CA ARG A 2 -4.97 8.18 -13.63
C ARG A 2 -6.41 8.32 -14.15
N ASP A 3 -7.38 7.93 -13.34
CA ASP A 3 -8.82 7.99 -13.61
C ASP A 3 -9.58 8.30 -12.31
N GLU A 4 -10.91 8.35 -12.37
CA GLU A 4 -11.80 8.63 -11.24
C GLU A 4 -11.52 7.71 -10.04
N VAL A 5 -11.37 8.32 -8.86
CA VAL A 5 -11.29 7.62 -7.58
C VAL A 5 -12.71 7.45 -7.04
N PHE A 6 -13.09 6.21 -6.71
CA PHE A 6 -14.45 5.90 -6.22
C PHE A 6 -14.51 5.68 -4.72
N GLN A 7 -13.41 5.22 -4.13
CA GLN A 7 -13.37 4.90 -2.71
C GLN A 7 -12.02 5.21 -2.10
N VAL A 8 -12.07 5.62 -0.83
CA VAL A 8 -10.94 5.82 0.06
C VAL A 8 -11.28 5.28 1.43
N GLU A 9 -10.34 4.59 2.07
CA GLU A 9 -10.52 4.06 3.43
C GLU A 9 -9.19 4.17 4.17
N TRP A 10 -9.25 4.68 5.40
CA TRP A 10 -8.12 4.67 6.33
C TRP A 10 -7.86 3.26 6.82
N ASP A 11 -6.60 2.87 6.94
CA ASP A 11 -6.28 1.61 7.61
C ASP A 11 -6.66 1.72 9.10
N PRO A 12 -7.31 0.69 9.67
CA PRO A 12 -7.77 0.74 11.06
C PRO A 12 -6.66 0.49 12.07
N ASN A 13 -5.47 0.06 11.64
CA ASN A 13 -4.37 -0.37 12.51
C ASN A 13 -3.20 0.63 12.54
N HIS A 14 -3.02 1.44 11.49
CA HIS A 14 -1.89 2.33 11.30
C HIS A 14 -2.34 3.78 11.03
N GLU A 15 -1.91 4.69 11.89
CA GLU A 15 -2.16 6.12 11.70
C GLU A 15 -1.38 6.66 10.51
N GLY A 16 -2.03 7.52 9.71
CA GLY A 16 -1.41 8.10 8.52
C GLY A 16 -1.45 7.21 7.28
N LEU A 17 -1.99 5.99 7.37
CA LEU A 17 -2.12 5.09 6.23
C LEU A 17 -3.56 5.09 5.66
N LEU A 18 -3.68 5.22 4.35
CA LEU A 18 -4.96 5.08 3.64
C LEU A 18 -4.81 4.30 2.35
N ALA A 19 -5.89 3.70 1.88
CA ALA A 19 -5.99 3.12 0.55
C ALA A 19 -7.03 3.84 -0.29
N SER A 20 -6.86 3.83 -1.59
CA SER A 20 -7.81 4.37 -2.56
C SER A 20 -7.97 3.45 -3.77
N SER A 21 -9.18 3.31 -4.30
CA SER A 21 -9.46 2.56 -5.53
C SER A 21 -9.94 3.46 -6.66
N SER A 22 -9.66 3.07 -7.91
CA SER A 22 -9.90 3.90 -9.09
C SER A 22 -10.39 3.13 -10.32
N ALA A 23 -11.03 3.84 -11.26
CA ALA A 23 -11.43 3.33 -12.57
C ALA A 23 -10.27 2.74 -13.39
N ASP A 24 -9.05 3.22 -13.16
CA ASP A 24 -7.83 2.73 -13.81
C ASP A 24 -7.42 1.31 -13.39
N ARG A 25 -8.22 0.65 -12.54
CA ARG A 25 -8.06 -0.73 -12.06
C ARG A 25 -6.92 -0.89 -11.05
N ARG A 26 -6.48 0.22 -10.47
CA ARG A 26 -5.46 0.24 -9.42
C ARG A 26 -6.09 0.52 -8.06
N LEU A 27 -5.58 -0.18 -7.06
CA LEU A 27 -5.75 0.17 -5.66
C LEU A 27 -4.38 0.60 -5.15
N MET A 28 -4.31 1.83 -4.66
CA MET A 28 -3.08 2.44 -4.16
C MET A 28 -3.14 2.53 -2.64
N VAL A 29 -2.05 2.15 -1.99
CA VAL A 29 -1.83 2.33 -0.55
C VAL A 29 -0.87 3.49 -0.39
N TRP A 30 -1.21 4.40 0.51
CA TRP A 30 -0.52 5.65 0.75
C TRP A 30 -0.11 5.74 2.21
N ASP A 31 1.14 6.12 2.46
CA ASP A 31 1.66 6.43 3.78
C ASP A 31 1.97 7.92 3.87
N LEU A 32 1.09 8.66 4.55
CA LEU A 32 1.20 10.10 4.69
C LEU A 32 2.35 10.53 5.61
N ASN A 33 2.95 9.60 6.36
CA ASN A 33 4.12 9.91 7.18
C ASN A 33 5.39 10.14 6.33
N ARG A 34 5.37 9.70 5.06
CA ARG A 34 6.47 9.85 4.09
C ARG A 34 6.36 11.13 3.25
N ILE A 35 5.36 11.97 3.52
CA ILE A 35 5.20 13.25 2.82
C ILE A 35 6.42 14.13 3.11
N GLY A 36 7.11 14.54 2.06
CA GLY A 36 8.28 15.42 2.14
C GLY A 36 9.62 14.68 2.15
N ASP A 37 9.62 13.35 2.10
CA ASP A 37 10.84 12.57 1.88
C ASP A 37 11.45 12.86 0.49
N GLU A 38 12.78 12.74 0.39
CA GLU A 38 13.48 12.96 -0.87
C GLU A 38 13.17 11.86 -1.88
N VAL A 39 12.67 12.24 -3.06
CA VAL A 39 12.52 11.34 -4.20
C VAL A 39 13.84 11.28 -4.96
N ILE A 40 14.32 10.07 -5.23
CA ILE A 40 15.53 9.88 -6.04
C ILE A 40 15.28 10.42 -7.45
N GLU A 41 16.14 11.31 -7.93
CA GLU A 41 16.01 11.87 -9.28
C GLU A 41 16.00 10.76 -10.34
N GLY A 42 14.93 10.71 -11.14
CA GLY A 42 14.73 9.70 -12.18
C GLY A 42 13.86 8.52 -11.75
N ASP A 43 13.34 8.53 -10.53
CA ASP A 43 12.31 7.59 -10.10
C ASP A 43 10.94 8.01 -10.64
N ASP A 44 10.37 7.17 -11.50
CA ASP A 44 9.04 7.34 -12.09
C ASP A 44 7.94 6.65 -11.24
N GLU A 45 8.29 6.10 -10.07
CA GLU A 45 7.36 5.33 -9.22
C GLU A 45 6.28 6.18 -8.53
N GLY A 46 6.48 7.50 -8.45
CA GLY A 46 5.47 8.45 -7.97
C GLY A 46 5.98 9.30 -6.82
N PRO A 47 5.07 9.93 -6.06
CA PRO A 47 5.45 10.70 -4.89
C PRO A 47 5.87 9.75 -3.74
N PRO A 48 6.67 10.23 -2.76
CA PRO A 48 7.24 9.36 -1.71
C PRO A 48 6.18 8.73 -0.80
N GLU A 49 5.00 9.35 -0.68
CA GLU A 49 3.87 8.80 0.07
C GLU A 49 3.14 7.64 -0.64
N LEU A 50 3.44 7.35 -1.91
CA LEU A 50 2.86 6.19 -2.61
C LEU A 50 3.61 4.92 -2.22
N LEU A 51 3.06 4.22 -1.22
CA LEU A 51 3.68 3.01 -0.65
C LEU A 51 3.53 1.78 -1.56
N PHE A 52 2.35 1.58 -2.16
CA PHE A 52 2.09 0.40 -2.98
C PHE A 52 0.99 0.63 -4.01
N SER A 53 1.10 -0.04 -5.17
CA SER A 53 0.07 -0.05 -6.21
C SER A 53 -0.32 -1.48 -6.60
N HIS A 54 -1.45 -1.95 -6.08
CA HIS A 54 -2.05 -3.21 -6.47
C HIS A 54 -2.66 -3.13 -7.88
N GLY A 55 -2.21 -4.01 -8.78
CA GLY A 55 -2.67 -4.09 -10.17
C GLY A 55 -3.20 -5.44 -10.60
N GLY A 56 -3.75 -6.23 -9.67
CA GLY A 56 -4.26 -7.57 -9.97
C GLY A 56 -5.57 -7.58 -10.76
N HIS A 57 -6.42 -6.55 -10.61
CA HIS A 57 -7.72 -6.49 -11.27
C HIS A 57 -7.59 -6.13 -12.76
N LYS A 58 -8.48 -6.70 -13.59
CA LYS A 58 -8.58 -6.43 -15.03
C LYS A 58 -9.77 -5.55 -15.39
N GLY A 59 -10.72 -5.39 -14.47
CA GLY A 59 -11.85 -4.47 -14.53
C GLY A 59 -11.75 -3.33 -13.51
N LYS A 60 -12.63 -2.33 -13.65
CA LYS A 60 -12.76 -1.23 -12.70
C LYS A 60 -13.07 -1.78 -11.31
N ILE A 61 -12.38 -1.25 -10.30
CA ILE A 61 -12.60 -1.66 -8.91
C ILE A 61 -13.89 -1.01 -8.43
N SER A 62 -14.81 -1.83 -7.91
CA SER A 62 -16.11 -1.38 -7.43
C SER A 62 -16.06 -0.96 -5.97
N ASP A 63 -15.34 -1.72 -5.13
CA ASP A 63 -15.27 -1.55 -3.69
C ASP A 63 -14.03 -2.29 -3.14
N PHE A 64 -13.55 -1.90 -1.95
CA PHE A 64 -12.54 -2.61 -1.19
C PHE A 64 -12.73 -2.39 0.33
N SER A 65 -12.16 -3.26 1.15
CA SER A 65 -12.13 -3.04 2.59
C SER A 65 -10.87 -3.59 3.25
N TRP A 66 -10.33 -2.84 4.21
CA TRP A 66 -9.28 -3.30 5.12
C TRP A 66 -9.80 -4.37 6.09
N ASN A 67 -8.99 -5.39 6.33
CA ASN A 67 -9.28 -6.39 7.35
C ASN A 67 -9.01 -5.81 8.75
N GLN A 68 -10.06 -5.75 9.57
CA GLN A 68 -10.01 -5.22 10.94
C GLN A 68 -9.23 -6.11 11.93
N ASN A 69 -8.93 -7.35 11.58
CA ASN A 69 -8.30 -8.34 12.47
C ASN A 69 -6.90 -8.77 12.02
N GLN A 70 -6.55 -8.51 10.75
CA GLN A 70 -5.23 -8.86 10.20
C GLN A 70 -4.68 -7.62 9.49
N PRO A 71 -3.70 -6.92 10.10
CA PRO A 71 -3.08 -5.74 9.51
C PRO A 71 -2.57 -6.02 8.09
N TRP A 72 -2.61 -5.01 7.24
CA TRP A 72 -2.12 -5.05 5.85
C TRP A 72 -2.89 -5.95 4.88
N VAL A 73 -3.94 -6.63 5.34
CA VAL A 73 -4.81 -7.46 4.48
C VAL A 73 -5.95 -6.62 3.95
N ILE A 74 -6.11 -6.61 2.63
CA ILE A 74 -7.22 -5.93 1.94
C ILE A 74 -8.03 -6.96 1.16
N SER A 75 -9.35 -6.75 1.15
CA SER A 75 -10.27 -7.43 0.22
C SER A 75 -10.77 -6.43 -0.81
N SER A 76 -10.84 -6.83 -2.08
CA SER A 76 -11.29 -5.94 -3.17
C SER A 76 -12.10 -6.68 -4.24
N VAL A 77 -13.10 -6.00 -4.79
CA VAL A 77 -14.00 -6.51 -5.84
C VAL A 77 -13.97 -5.62 -7.08
N ALA A 78 -14.14 -6.21 -8.26
CA ALA A 78 -14.12 -5.47 -9.52
C ALA A 78 -15.19 -5.94 -10.50
N GLU A 79 -15.46 -5.11 -11.52
CA GLU A 79 -16.44 -5.35 -12.57
C GLU A 79 -16.10 -6.52 -13.51
N ASP A 80 -14.88 -7.06 -13.44
CA ASP A 80 -14.46 -8.28 -14.15
C ASP A 80 -14.82 -9.57 -13.41
N ASN A 81 -15.73 -9.49 -12.44
CA ASN A 81 -16.17 -10.57 -11.57
C ASN A 81 -15.05 -11.17 -10.69
N SER A 82 -13.93 -10.47 -10.51
CA SER A 82 -12.87 -10.89 -9.61
C SER A 82 -13.10 -10.40 -8.17
N PHE A 83 -12.68 -11.23 -7.23
CA PHE A 83 -12.55 -10.92 -5.81
C PHE A 83 -11.13 -11.31 -5.39
N HIS A 84 -10.40 -10.38 -4.79
CA HIS A 84 -9.06 -10.63 -4.28
C HIS A 84 -9.04 -10.43 -2.77
N VAL A 85 -8.29 -11.30 -2.09
CA VAL A 85 -7.78 -11.05 -0.74
C VAL A 85 -6.27 -11.07 -0.87
N TRP A 86 -5.62 -9.98 -0.48
CA TRP A 86 -4.19 -9.80 -0.71
C TRP A 86 -3.56 -9.02 0.43
N GLN A 87 -2.25 -9.20 0.56
CA GLN A 87 -1.40 -8.54 1.52
C GLN A 87 -0.12 -8.14 0.79
N MET A 88 0.40 -6.95 1.05
CA MET A 88 1.71 -6.55 0.53
C MET A 88 2.85 -7.24 1.29
N ALA A 89 3.99 -7.40 0.64
CA ALA A 89 5.16 -7.99 1.26
C ALA A 89 5.68 -7.10 2.40
N GLU A 90 6.19 -7.72 3.46
CA GLU A 90 6.71 -7.02 4.65
C GLU A 90 7.82 -6.03 4.31
N SER A 91 8.70 -6.40 3.38
CA SER A 91 9.80 -5.56 2.90
C SER A 91 9.35 -4.25 2.21
N ILE A 92 8.05 -4.05 1.99
CA ILE A 92 7.52 -2.82 1.37
C ILE A 92 7.21 -1.76 2.44
N TYR A 93 6.83 -2.17 3.65
CA TYR A 93 6.41 -1.26 4.73
C TYR A 93 7.32 -1.30 5.95
N ASN A 94 8.28 -2.22 5.98
CA ASN A 94 9.26 -2.34 7.06
C ASN A 94 10.65 -1.95 6.56
N ASP A 95 10.97 -0.66 6.67
CA ASP A 95 12.25 -0.10 6.24
C ASP A 95 13.38 -0.29 7.30
N GLY A 96 13.10 -0.88 8.48
CA GLY A 96 13.95 -0.73 9.67
C GLY A 96 14.42 -1.97 10.43
N ASP A 97 13.99 -3.20 10.11
CA ASP A 97 14.33 -4.37 10.95
C ASP A 97 15.65 -5.09 10.59
N ASP A 98 16.32 -4.75 9.49
CA ASP A 98 17.57 -5.42 9.09
C ASP A 98 18.84 -4.76 9.67
N ASP A 99 18.76 -3.52 10.16
CA ASP A 99 19.92 -2.77 10.67
C ASP A 99 20.18 -2.97 12.18
N ASP A 100 19.19 -3.43 12.95
CA ASP A 100 19.34 -3.67 14.41
C ASP A 100 19.95 -5.04 14.76
N ILE A 101 20.08 -5.96 13.78
CA ILE A 101 20.62 -7.32 14.01
C ILE A 101 22.17 -7.32 14.01
N TRP A 102 22.81 -6.30 13.42
CA TRP A 102 24.28 -6.22 13.30
C TRP A 102 24.98 -5.48 14.45
N MET A 103 24.25 -4.78 15.32
CA MET A 103 24.83 -4.04 16.46
C MET A 103 24.94 -4.89 17.74
N GLY A 104 24.47 -6.15 17.71
CA GLY A 104 24.36 -7.00 18.91
C GLY A 104 25.45 -8.06 19.13
N ASN A 105 26.32 -8.36 18.14
CA ASN A 105 27.16 -9.57 18.19
C ASN A 105 28.68 -9.37 18.26
N ASP A 106 29.20 -8.14 18.40
CA ASP A 106 30.65 -7.89 18.50
C ASP A 106 31.16 -7.64 19.95
N GLN A 107 30.55 -8.30 20.94
CA GLN A 107 31.13 -8.41 22.29
C GLN A 107 31.21 -9.87 22.77
N HIS A 108 32.15 -10.64 22.22
CA HIS A 108 32.95 -11.62 22.98
C HIS A 108 34.24 -12.00 22.26
#